data_AF-A0A843H670-F1
#
_entry.id   AF-A0A843H670-F1
#
_cell.length_a   1.000
_cell.length_b   1.000
_cell.length_c   1.000
_cell.angle_alpha   90.00
_cell.angle_beta   90.00
_cell.angle_gamma   90.00
#
_symmetry.space_group_name_H-M   'P 1'
#
loop_
_entity.id
_entity.type
_entity.pdbx_description
1 polymer ?
#
loop_
_entity_poly.entity_id
_entity_poly.type
_entity_poly.pdbx_seq_one_letter_code
_entity_poly.pdbx_strand_id
1 'polypeptide(L)' 'MNESILKAIEKLYSVLDLDGEGILDDIKNDYLSENVTRSGRTVLWYICGDKSVTMYVDSLEIMSEEEIETELL' A
#
# COMPACT_ATOMS: atom_id res chain seq x y z
N MET A 1 -2.87 -10.08 -13.00
CA MET A 1 -2.42 -9.01 -12.09
C MET A 1 -1.99 -7.83 -12.94
N ASN A 2 -2.49 -6.63 -12.67
CA ASN A 2 -2.17 -5.42 -13.43
C ASN A 2 -0.69 -5.05 -13.21
N GLU A 3 0.07 -4.76 -14.27
CA GLU A 3 1.51 -4.45 -14.16
C GLU A 3 1.79 -3.25 -13.26
N SER A 4 0.88 -2.26 -13.23
CA SER A 4 1.01 -1.10 -12.34
C SER A 4 0.89 -1.48 -10.86
N ILE A 5 0.00 -2.43 -10.54
CA ILE A 5 -0.18 -2.92 -9.17
C ILE A 5 1.09 -3.63 -8.71
N LEU A 6 1.67 -4.51 -9.54
CA LEU A 6 2.91 -5.20 -9.18
C LEU A 6 4.05 -4.22 -8.89
N LYS A 7 4.22 -3.20 -9.74
CA LYS A 7 5.24 -2.14 -9.52
C LYS A 7 5.00 -1.38 -8.22
N ALA A 8 3.74 -1.08 -7.89
CA ALA A 8 3.39 -0.42 -6.65
C ALA A 8 3.69 -1.30 -5.43
N ILE A 9 3.40 -2.60 -5.49
CA ILE A 9 3.77 -3.57 -4.43
C ILE A 9 5.28 -3.59 -4.22
N GLU A 10 6.07 -3.76 -5.29
CA GLU A 10 7.53 -3.80 -5.22
C GLU A 10 8.10 -2.50 -4.62
N LYS A 11 7.56 -1.35 -5.02
CA LYS A 11 7.97 -0.05 -4.50
C LYS A 11 7.60 0.11 -3.02
N LEU A 12 6.39 -0.30 -2.65
CA LEU A 12 5.90 -0.22 -1.27
C LEU A 12 6.73 -1.09 -0.33
N TYR A 13 7.02 -2.34 -0.71
CA TYR A 13 7.89 -3.21 0.08
C TYR A 13 9.31 -2.66 0.23
N SER A 14 9.85 -2.03 -0.83
CA SER A 14 11.14 -1.33 -0.74
C SER A 14 11.10 -0.13 0.20
N VAL A 15 9.99 0.61 0.28
CA VAL A 15 9.82 1.73 1.23
C VAL A 15 9.73 1.22 2.67
N LEU A 16 9.04 0.11 2.87
CA LEU A 16 8.86 -0.54 4.17
C LEU A 16 10.10 -1.31 4.64
N ASP A 17 11.13 -1.40 3.79
CA ASP A 17 12.35 -2.19 4.01
C ASP A 17 12.03 -3.66 4.34
N LEU A 18 11.04 -4.24 3.65
CA LEU A 18 10.69 -5.64 3.82
C LEU A 18 11.69 -6.53 3.08
N ASP A 19 12.31 -7.42 3.83
CA ASP A 19 13.07 -8.53 3.28
C ASP A 19 12.14 -9.70 2.90
N GLY A 20 12.73 -10.81 2.47
CA GLY A 20 11.97 -12.00 2.08
C GLY A 20 11.09 -12.58 3.19
N GLU A 21 11.51 -12.49 4.46
CA GLU A 21 10.69 -12.95 5.59
C GLU A 21 9.53 -11.99 5.85
N GLY A 22 9.77 -10.67 5.79
CA GLY A 22 8.74 -9.66 5.92
C GLY A 22 7.66 -9.74 4.83
N ILE A 23 8.05 -10.03 3.58
CA ILE A 23 7.10 -10.26 2.47
C ILE A 23 6.28 -11.53 2.71
N LEU A 24 6.91 -12.61 3.16
CA LEU A 24 6.18 -13.85 3.48
C LEU A 24 5.19 -13.65 4.63
N ASP A 25 5.55 -12.83 5.62
CA ASP A 25 4.65 -12.49 6.73
C ASP A 25 3.48 -11.62 6.26
N ASP A 26 3.71 -10.63 5.39
CA ASP A 26 2.64 -9.87 4.74
C ASP A 26 1.65 -10.79 4.00
N ILE A 27 2.17 -11.65 3.11
CA ILE A 27 1.35 -12.59 2.33
C ILE A 27 0.55 -13.52 3.25
N LYS A 28 1.15 -13.97 4.36
CA LYS A 28 0.52 -14.91 5.29
C LYS A 28 -0.58 -14.26 6.12
N ASN A 29 -0.42 -12.99 6.49
CA ASN A 29 -1.34 -12.29 7.37
C ASN A 29 -2.25 -11.29 6.64
N ASP A 30 -2.11 -11.16 5.31
CA ASP A 30 -2.92 -10.30 4.46
C ASP A 30 -2.86 -8.82 4.89
N TYR A 31 -1.65 -8.32 5.18
CA TYR A 31 -1.47 -6.93 5.66
C TYR A 31 -1.63 -5.90 4.53
N LEU A 32 -1.57 -6.32 3.28
CA LEU A 32 -1.70 -5.47 2.11
C LEU A 32 -3.08 -5.58 1.47
N SER A 33 -3.78 -4.44 1.34
CA SER A 33 -5.09 -4.37 0.69
C SER A 33 -5.12 -3.35 -0.46
N GLU A 34 -5.89 -3.66 -1.50
CA GLU A 34 -6.20 -2.72 -2.58
C GLU A 34 -7.48 -1.95 -2.22
N ASN A 35 -7.45 -0.63 -2.31
CA ASN A 35 -8.60 0.24 -2.07
C ASN A 35 -8.77 1.27 -3.20
N VAL A 36 -9.97 1.84 -3.28
CA VAL A 36 -10.28 2.95 -4.20
C VAL A 36 -10.64 4.17 -3.36
N THR A 37 -9.94 5.27 -3.59
CA THR A 37 -10.18 6.54 -2.92
C THR A 37 -11.53 7.15 -3.31
N ARG A 38 -12.02 8.11 -2.53
CA ARG A 38 -13.23 8.90 -2.87
C ARG A 38 -13.11 9.61 -4.22
N SER A 39 -11.91 10.05 -4.58
CA SER A 39 -11.59 10.63 -5.90
C SER A 39 -11.49 9.60 -7.04
N GLY A 40 -11.61 8.29 -6.75
CA GLY A 40 -11.62 7.21 -7.73
C GLY A 40 -10.25 6.68 -8.13
N ARG A 41 -9.19 7.00 -7.38
CA ARG A 41 -7.83 6.50 -7.61
C ARG A 41 -7.61 5.20 -6.85
N THR A 42 -6.85 4.28 -7.42
CA THR A 42 -6.49 3.02 -6.76
C THR A 42 -5.26 3.22 -5.88
N VAL A 43 -5.31 2.68 -4.67
CA VAL A 43 -4.22 2.71 -3.70
C VAL A 43 -3.96 1.32 -3.12
N LEU A 44 -2.72 1.08 -2.72
CA LEU A 44 -2.33 -0.02 -1.88
C LEU A 44 -2.22 0.47 -0.44
N TRP A 45 -2.85 -0.23 0.50
CA TRP A 45 -2.84 0.11 1.91
C TRP A 45 -2.27 -1.07 2.70
N TYR A 46 -1.05 -0.88 3.22
CA TYR A 46 -0.35 -1.83 4.08
C TYR A 46 -0.57 -1.47 5.55
N ILE A 47 -1.03 -2.44 6.35
CA ILE A 47 -1.25 -2.27 7.79
C ILE A 47 -0.68 -3.47 8.55
N CYS A 48 0.42 -3.27 9.26
CA CYS A 48 1.03 -4.27 10.13
C CYS A 48 1.30 -3.66 11.52
N GLY A 49 0.47 -4.03 12.50
CA GLY A 49 0.58 -3.49 13.86
C GLY A 49 0.35 -1.97 13.88
N ASP A 50 1.36 -1.22 14.30
CA ASP A 50 1.39 0.25 14.34
C ASP A 50 1.89 0.89 13.04
N LYS A 51 2.40 0.09 12.10
CA LYS A 51 2.87 0.57 10.79
C LYS A 51 1.72 0.57 9.79
N SER A 52 1.42 1.74 9.25
CA SER A 52 0.49 1.93 8.14
C SER A 52 1.16 2.75 7.06
N VAL A 53 1.15 2.26 5.82
CA VAL A 53 1.62 3.01 4.65
C VAL A 53 0.61 2.82 3.52
N THR A 54 0.22 3.92 2.90
CA THR A 54 -0.71 3.92 1.78
C THR A 54 -0.05 4.56 0.56
N MET A 55 -0.16 3.93 -0.61
CA MET A 55 0.50 4.37 -1.84
C MET A 55 -0.46 4.35 -3.03
N TYR A 56 -0.44 5.40 -3.82
CA TYR A 56 -1.15 5.45 -5.10
C TYR A 56 -0.53 4.48 -6.12
N VAL A 57 -1.37 3.66 -6.76
CA VAL A 57 -0.91 2.69 -7.77
C VAL A 57 -0.43 3.36 -9.05
N ASP A 58 -1.03 4.50 -9.41
CA ASP A 58 -0.73 5.23 -10.64
C ASP A 58 0.53 6.10 -10.54
N SER A 59 0.72 6.83 -9.44
CA SER A 59 1.85 7.75 -9.24
C SER A 59 2.99 7.21 -8.38
N LEU A 60 2.77 6.10 -7.66
CA LEU A 60 3.72 5.53 -6.67
C LEU A 60 4.07 6.48 -5.52
N GLU A 61 3.24 7.50 -5.30
CA GLU A 61 3.38 8.45 -4.20
C GLU A 61 2.72 7.89 -2.94
N ILE A 62 3.34 8.15 -1.80
CA ILE A 62 2.79 7.80 -0.48
C ILE A 62 1.78 8.87 -0.08
N MET A 63 0.60 8.44 0.35
CA MET A 63 -0.42 9.34 0.89
C MET A 63 0.00 9.88 2.25
N SER A 64 -0.26 11.15 2.47
CA SER A 64 -0.21 11.77 3.80
C SER A 64 -1.36 11.28 4.68
N GLU A 65 -1.24 11.47 5.99
CA GLU A 65 -2.33 11.16 6.94
C GLU A 65 -3.61 11.93 6.63
N GLU A 66 -3.50 13.22 6.27
CA GLU A 66 -4.63 14.06 5.88
C GLU A 66 -5.34 13.51 4.62
N GLU A 67 -4.58 13.03 3.63
CA GLU A 67 -5.16 12.38 2.46
C GLU A 67 -5.85 11.06 2.82
N ILE A 68 -5.27 10.25 3.71
CA ILE A 68 -5.90 9.00 4.15
C ILE A 68 -7.23 9.30 4.86
N GLU A 69 -7.25 10.27 5.77
CA GLU A 69 -8.47 10.71 6.45
C GLU A 69 -9.50 11.24 5.45
N THR A 70 -9.07 12.03 4.47
CA THR A 70 -9.99 12.68 3.52
C THR A 70 -10.49 11.74 2.43
N GLU A 71 -9.70 10.75 2.01
CA GLU A 71 -9.98 9.92 0.84
C GLU A 71 -10.38 8.48 1.16
N LEU A 72 -10.07 7.97 2.36
CA LEU A 72 -10.29 6.56 2.73
C LEU A 72 -11.13 6.35 4.01
N LEU A 73 -11.18 7.30 4.95
CA LEU A 73 -11.92 7.20 6.22
C LEU A 73 -13.15 8.10 6.27
#